data_AF-A0A661L8B1-F1
#
_entry.id   AF-A0A661L8B1-F1
#
_cell.length_a   1.000
_cell.length_b   1.000
_cell.length_c   1.000
_cell.angle_alpha   90.00
_cell.angle_beta   90.00
_cell.angle_gamma   90.00
#
_symmetry.space_group_name_H-M   'P 1'
#
loop_
_entity.id
_entity.type
_entity.pdbx_description
1 polymer ?
#
loop_
_entity_poly.entity_id
_entity_poly.type
_entity_poly.pdbx_seq_one_letter_code
_entity_poly.pdbx_strand_id
1 'polypeptide(L)'
;MAEAIKGTRIFIATCPILDKDLEARIKAHRTARESKGWRTIEEFINLKGAIRQAKDAHVVLVDCLTLWINNLLHQAGEQNSLLDE
;
A
#
# COMPACT_ATOMS: atom_id res chain seq x y z
N MET A 1 -4.73 16.28 9.43
CA MET A 1 -3.73 16.62 8.38
C MET A 1 -4.07 15.98 7.02
N ALA A 2 -4.37 14.68 6.91
CA ALA A 2 -5.00 14.12 5.68
C ALA A 2 -6.52 13.88 5.86
N GLU A 3 -6.93 13.47 7.05
CA GLU A 3 -8.33 13.14 7.38
C GLU A 3 -9.26 14.36 7.44
N ALA A 4 -8.70 15.57 7.40
CA ALA A 4 -9.47 16.81 7.32
C ALA A 4 -9.96 17.12 5.89
N ILE A 5 -9.39 16.45 4.88
CA ILE A 5 -9.77 16.61 3.48
C ILE A 5 -11.05 15.80 3.24
N LYS A 6 -12.11 16.48 2.82
CA LYS A 6 -13.37 15.85 2.46
C LYS A 6 -13.23 15.08 1.14
N GLY A 7 -13.96 13.97 1.03
CA GLY A 7 -14.01 13.15 -0.19
C GLY A 7 -13.38 11.77 -0.02
N THR A 8 -13.19 11.12 -1.16
CA THR A 8 -12.66 9.75 -1.23
C THR A 8 -11.19 9.72 -0.82
N ARG A 9 -10.86 8.85 0.13
CA ARG A 9 -9.51 8.70 0.68
C ARG A 9 -9.05 7.26 0.48
N ILE A 10 -7.89 7.10 -0.16
CA ILE A 10 -7.29 5.80 -0.45
C ILE A 10 -5.96 5.65 0.28
N PHE A 11 -5.80 4.51 0.94
CA PHE A 11 -4.57 4.09 1.59
C PHE A 11 -3.97 2.94 0.77
N ILE A 12 -2.73 3.10 0.29
CA ILE A 12 -1.99 2.06 -0.40
C ILE A 12 -1.00 1.46 0.61
N ALA A 13 -1.26 0.21 1.02
CA ALA A 13 -0.42 -0.54 1.93
C ALA A 13 0.56 -1.42 1.14
N THR A 14 1.86 -1.26 1.40
CA THR A 14 2.92 -1.97 0.67
C THR A 14 3.50 -3.15 1.44
N CYS A 15 2.92 -3.49 2.59
CA CYS A 15 3.38 -4.58 3.45
C CYS A 15 2.82 -5.93 2.99
N PRO A 16 3.66 -6.87 2.53
CA PRO A 16 3.21 -8.22 2.20
C PRO A 16 2.84 -9.00 3.46
N ILE A 17 1.86 -9.89 3.35
CA ILE A 17 1.47 -10.82 4.41
C ILE A 17 2.43 -12.02 4.34
N LEU A 18 3.31 -12.14 5.35
CA LEU A 18 4.33 -13.19 5.43
C LEU A 18 3.95 -14.33 6.37
N ASP A 19 3.13 -14.04 7.38
CA ASP A 19 2.71 -15.00 8.40
C ASP A 19 1.33 -14.62 8.99
N LYS A 20 0.78 -15.53 9.82
CA LYS A 20 -0.56 -15.39 10.41
C LYS A 20 -0.65 -14.29 11.47
N ASP A 21 0.43 -14.01 12.20
CA ASP A 21 0.44 -12.97 13.22
C ASP A 21 0.44 -11.59 12.54
N LEU A 22 1.21 -11.44 11.46
CA LEU A 22 1.23 -10.26 10.62
C LEU A 22 -0.10 -10.06 9.90
N GLU A 23 -0.73 -11.13 9.41
CA GLU A 23 -2.08 -11.09 8.82
C GLU A 23 -3.11 -10.51 9.80
N ALA A 24 -3.12 -11.00 11.05
CA ALA A 24 -4.01 -10.51 12.08
C ALA A 24 -3.77 -9.02 12.38
N ARG A 25 -2.51 -8.60 12.44
CA ARG A 25 -2.14 -7.19 12.63
C ARG A 25 -2.59 -6.34 11.44
N ILE A 26 -2.35 -6.76 10.20
CA ILE A 26 -2.77 -6.03 8.99
C ILE A 26 -4.28 -5.86 8.97
N LYS A 27 -5.03 -6.92 9.30
CA LYS A 27 -6.50 -6.88 9.40
C LYS A 27 -6.96 -5.84 10.43
N ALA A 28 -6.36 -5.82 11.62
CA ALA A 28 -6.69 -4.83 12.64
C ALA A 28 -6.43 -3.39 12.16
N HIS A 29 -5.29 -3.14 11.52
CA HIS A 29 -4.96 -1.82 10.96
C HIS A 29 -5.92 -1.42 9.84
N ARG A 30 -6.28 -2.36 8.96
CA ARG A 30 -7.25 -2.12 7.89
C ARG A 30 -8.61 -1.71 8.45
N THR A 31 -9.15 -2.45 9.42
CA THR A 31 -10.42 -2.11 10.08
C THR A 31 -10.36 -0.73 10.74
N ALA A 32 -9.23 -0.39 11.39
CA ALA A 32 -9.04 0.91 11.99
C ALA A 32 -8.95 2.07 10.98
N ARG A 33 -8.49 1.80 9.74
CA ARG A 33 -8.50 2.78 8.64
C ARG A 33 -9.89 2.91 8.02
N GLU A 34 -10.58 1.79 7.81
CA GLU A 34 -11.94 1.76 7.27
C GLU A 34 -12.91 2.52 8.18
N SER A 35 -12.78 2.40 9.50
CA SER A 35 -13.61 3.15 10.46
C SER A 35 -13.42 4.67 10.39
N LYS A 36 -12.29 5.14 9.83
CA LYS A 36 -12.01 6.56 9.57
C LYS A 36 -12.38 6.99 8.15
N GLY A 37 -12.95 6.09 7.36
CA GLY A 37 -13.42 6.34 5.99
C GLY A 37 -12.33 6.22 4.93
N TRP A 38 -11.26 5.46 5.20
CA TRP A 38 -10.26 5.09 4.19
C TRP A 38 -10.67 3.81 3.48
N ARG A 39 -10.46 3.77 2.17
CA ARG A 39 -10.42 2.52 1.40
C ARG A 39 -8.97 2.07 1.28
N THR A 40 -8.69 0.81 1.57
CA THR A 40 -7.32 0.25 1.47
C THR A 40 -7.13 -0.49 0.14
N ILE A 41 -5.99 -0.25 -0.51
CA ILE A 41 -5.44 -1.05 -1.62
C ILE A 41 -4.15 -1.68 -1.08
N GLU A 42 -4.03 -2.99 -1.17
CA GLU A 42 -2.79 -3.71 -0.83
C GLU A 42 -2.04 -3.96 -2.13
N GLU A 43 -0.90 -3.29 -2.30
CA GLU A 43 -0.06 -3.40 -3.51
C GLU A 43 1.41 -3.33 -3.11
N PHE A 44 2.17 -4.37 -3.48
CA PHE A 44 3.50 -4.63 -2.96
C PHE A 44 4.61 -4.32 -3.97
N ILE A 45 4.28 -4.24 -5.26
CA ILE A 45 5.24 -4.12 -6.37
C ILE A 45 4.77 -3.03 -7.35
N ASN A 46 3.56 -3.13 -7.92
CA ASN A 46 3.06 -2.24 -8.95
C ASN A 46 2.41 -0.97 -8.38
N LEU A 47 3.20 -0.16 -7.66
CA LEU A 47 2.71 1.06 -7.04
C LEU A 47 2.10 2.05 -8.06
N LYS A 48 2.66 2.11 -9.27
CA LYS A 48 2.12 2.92 -10.37
C LYS A 48 0.70 2.48 -10.76
N GLY A 49 0.44 1.19 -10.84
CA GLY A 49 -0.90 0.62 -11.06
C GLY A 49 -1.87 0.99 -9.94
N ALA A 50 -1.46 0.86 -8.68
CA ALA A 50 -2.30 1.22 -7.53
C ALA A 50 -2.63 2.71 -7.49
N ILE A 51 -1.66 3.60 -7.77
CA ILE A 51 -1.90 5.04 -7.87
C ILE A 51 -2.88 5.34 -9.01
N ARG A 52 -2.74 4.68 -10.16
CA ARG A 52 -3.68 4.84 -11.28
C ARG A 52 -5.09 4.35 -10.95
N GLN A 53 -5.23 3.28 -10.17
CA GLN A 53 -6.52 2.83 -9.63
C GLN A 53 -7.14 3.86 -8.68
N ALA A 54 -6.29 4.62 -7.98
CA ALA A 54 -6.69 5.67 -7.04
C ALA A 54 -6.88 7.06 -7.68
N LYS A 55 -6.87 7.18 -9.01
CA LYS A 55 -6.89 8.47 -9.74
C LYS A 55 -8.04 9.41 -9.37
N ASP A 56 -9.18 8.87 -8.96
CA ASP A 56 -10.39 9.65 -8.61
C ASP A 56 -10.48 9.93 -7.09
N ALA A 57 -9.49 9.48 -6.32
CA ALA A 57 -9.40 9.79 -4.90
C ALA A 57 -8.93 11.23 -4.69
N HIS A 58 -9.48 11.87 -3.65
CA HIS A 58 -9.08 13.21 -3.26
C HIS A 58 -7.77 13.20 -2.47
N VAL A 59 -7.50 12.07 -1.81
CA VAL A 59 -6.26 11.83 -1.06
C VAL A 59 -5.81 10.41 -1.30
N VAL A 60 -4.52 10.27 -1.62
CA VAL A 60 -3.84 8.98 -1.67
C VAL A 60 -2.69 9.03 -0.67
N LEU A 61 -2.66 8.08 0.26
CA LEU A 61 -1.57 7.89 1.21
C LEU A 61 -0.89 6.55 0.93
N VAL A 62 0.42 6.55 0.73
CA VAL A 62 1.22 5.34 0.52
C VAL A 62 2.03 5.07 1.80
N ASP A 63 1.94 3.84 2.32
CA ASP A 63 2.64 3.42 3.54
C ASP A 63 3.20 1.99 3.37
N CYS A 64 4.52 1.78 3.30
CA CYS A 64 5.59 2.78 3.17
C CYS A 64 6.49 2.52 1.96
N LEU A 65 7.14 3.58 1.48
CA LEU A 65 8.06 3.50 0.34
C LEU A 65 9.29 2.62 0.64
N THR A 66 9.79 2.63 1.88
CA THR A 66 10.93 1.79 2.27
C THR A 66 10.64 0.31 2.08
N LEU A 67 9.45 -0.13 2.49
CA LEU A 67 9.05 -1.53 2.35
C LEU A 67 8.77 -1.90 0.89
N TRP A 68 8.18 -0.98 0.14
CA TRP A 68 7.99 -1.14 -1.31
C TRP A 68 9.32 -1.30 -2.05
N ILE A 69 10.30 -0.43 -1.79
CA ILE A 69 11.65 -0.55 -2.35
C ILE A 69 12.29 -1.89 -1.98
N ASN A 70 12.13 -2.34 -0.73
CA ASN A 70 12.63 -3.65 -0.31
C ASN A 70 11.96 -4.81 -1.10
N ASN A 71 10.65 -4.73 -1.35
CA ASN A 71 9.95 -5.73 -2.16
C ASN A 71 10.49 -5.75 -3.60
N LEU A 72 10.79 -4.59 -4.18
CA LEU A 72 11.39 -4.48 -5.51
C LEU A 72 12.80 -5.07 -5.55
N LEU A 73 13.66 -4.71 -4.60
CA LEU A 73 15.01 -5.27 -4.49
C LEU A 73 14.99 -6.79 -4.33
N HIS A 74 14.05 -7.31 -3.54
CA HIS A 74 13.86 -8.74 -3.39
C HIS A 74 13.47 -9.41 -4.72
N GLN A 75 12.49 -8.84 -5.43
CA GLN A 75 12.04 -9.34 -6.73
C GLN A 75 13.16 -9.33 -7.79
N ALA A 76 13.93 -8.24 -7.87
CA ALA A 76 15.06 -8.14 -8.79
C ALA A 76 16.16 -9.17 -8.47
N GLY A 77 16.42 -9.40 -7.19
CA GLY A 77 17.37 -10.43 -6.74
C GLY A 77 16.94 -11.83 -7.12
N GLU A 78 15.65 -12.16 -7.02
CA GLU A 78 15.11 -13.45 -7.44
C GLU A 78 15.16 -13.65 -8.97
N GLN A 79 14.97 -12.55 -9.72
CA GLN A 79 14.89 -12.58 -11.19
C GLN A 79 16.24 -12.33 -11.89
N ASN A 80 17.31 -12.01 -11.13
CA ASN A 80 18.60 -11.56 -11.64
C ASN A 80 18.46 -10.49 -12.74
N SER A 81 17.56 -9.54 -12.53
CA SER A 81 17.15 -8.52 -13.49
C SER A 81 17.41 -7.10 -12.97
N LEU A 82 17.47 -6.12 -13.89
CA LEU A 82 17.50 -4.71 -13.52
C LEU A 82 16.08 -4.24 -13.15
N LEU A 83 16.01 -3.34 -12.16
CA LEU A 83 14.77 -2.70 -11.77
C LEU A 83 14.34 -1.69 -12.84
N ASP A 84 13.33 -2.05 -13.61
CA ASP A 84 12.61 -1.12 -14.46
C ASP A 84 11.39 -0.62 -13.67
N GLU A 85 11.48 0.61 -13.14
CA GLU A 85 10.30 1.35 -12.70
C GLU A 85 9.70 2.11 -13.87
#